data_AF-A0A382L004-F1
#
_entry.id   AF-A0A382L004-F1
#
_cell.length_a   1.000
_cell.length_b   1.000
_cell.length_c   1.000
_cell.angle_alpha   90.00
_cell.angle_beta   90.00
_cell.angle_gamma   90.00
#
_symmetry.space_group_name_H-M   'P 1'
#
loop_
_entity.id
_entity.type
_entity.pdbx_description
1 polymer ?
#
loop_
_entity_poly.entity_id
_entity_poly.type
_entity_poly.pdbx_seq_one_letter_code
_entity_poly.pdbx_strand_id
1 'polypeptide(L)'
;MRNIINIIIIIAVGIGIFKSFSNDSGEDSIVQQVKYAKLGSCPEKTVDEMAKGFMGSPSWSSGKSEDGNTFVNLEGDISFMEKKVSAVIQFIFNDDDTFKYNALEFNEIPQNNLIASSLLEKMCDATKE
;
A
#
# COMPACT_ATOMS: atom_id res chain seq x y z
N MET A 1 -1.01 24.56 -20.11
CA MET A 1 -0.86 23.08 -20.18
C MET A 1 0.61 22.75 -20.25
N ARG A 2 1.22 22.31 -19.14
CA ARG A 2 2.60 21.82 -19.13
C ARG A 2 2.56 20.33 -18.82
N ASN A 3 2.58 19.54 -19.88
CA ASN A 3 2.91 18.11 -19.81
C ASN A 3 4.36 18.01 -19.32
N ILE A 4 4.54 17.52 -18.11
CA ILE A 4 5.82 16.99 -17.64
C ILE A 4 5.54 15.54 -17.28
N ILE A 5 5.89 14.67 -18.22
CA ILE A 5 5.86 13.23 -18.10
C ILE A 5 6.95 12.87 -17.08
N ASN A 6 6.62 12.94 -15.79
CA ASN A 6 7.42 12.34 -14.73
C ASN A 6 7.13 10.83 -14.70
N ILE A 7 7.55 10.09 -15.74
CA ILE A 7 7.66 8.62 -15.67
C ILE A 7 8.96 8.32 -14.92
N ILE A 8 8.98 8.65 -13.63
CA ILE A 8 9.76 7.88 -12.67
C ILE A 8 8.68 7.09 -11.95
N ILE A 9 8.67 5.79 -12.17
CA ILE A 9 7.80 4.81 -11.54
C ILE A 9 8.16 4.79 -10.03
N ILE A 10 7.76 5.82 -9.28
CA ILE A 10 7.81 5.87 -7.81
C ILE A 10 6.48 5.28 -7.36
N ILE A 11 6.30 3.97 -7.50
CA ILE A 11 4.98 3.34 -7.35
C ILE A 11 4.39 3.61 -5.96
N ALA A 12 5.20 3.68 -4.92
CA ALA A 12 4.74 3.92 -3.55
C ALA A 12 5.97 3.95 -2.63
N VAL A 13 6.86 4.92 -2.77
CA VAL A 13 7.89 5.11 -1.73
C VAL A 13 7.22 5.87 -0.60
N GLY A 14 7.02 5.19 0.52
CA GLY A 14 6.52 5.79 1.75
C GLY A 14 7.70 6.19 2.64
N ILE A 15 7.62 7.40 3.20
CA ILE A 15 8.51 7.83 4.29
C ILE A 15 7.67 7.83 5.57
N GLY A 16 7.99 6.96 6.53
CA GLY A 16 7.32 6.92 7.81
C GLY A 16 7.74 8.11 8.68
N ILE A 17 6.87 9.08 8.92
CA ILE A 17 7.10 10.10 9.95
C ILE A 17 6.54 9.58 11.27
N PHE A 18 7.41 9.03 12.12
CA PHE A 18 7.04 8.45 13.40
C PHE A 18 6.81 9.52 14.47
N LYS A 19 5.57 9.65 14.94
CA LYS A 19 5.32 10.04 16.34
C LYS A 19 5.32 8.74 17.15
N SER A 20 6.21 8.65 18.13
CA SER A 20 6.43 7.49 18.99
C SER A 20 5.11 6.92 19.52
N PHE A 21 4.65 5.81 18.95
CA PHE A 21 3.57 5.00 19.51
C PHE A 21 4.22 3.87 20.31
N SER A 22 4.29 4.05 21.63
CA SER A 22 4.77 3.02 22.55
C SER A 22 3.69 1.96 22.71
N ASN A 23 3.79 0.85 21.96
CA ASN A 23 3.29 -0.45 22.37
C ASN A 23 3.92 -1.59 21.53
N ASP A 24 4.89 -2.24 22.16
CA ASP A 24 5.24 -3.67 22.16
C ASP A 24 4.55 -4.62 21.14
N SER A 25 5.15 -4.73 19.94
CA SER A 25 5.57 -5.97 19.26
C SER A 25 6.24 -5.58 17.93
N GLY A 26 7.34 -6.22 17.55
CA GLY A 26 8.09 -5.82 16.33
C GLY A 26 7.28 -5.94 15.03
N GLU A 27 6.37 -6.92 14.93
CA GLU A 27 5.47 -7.11 13.79
C GLU A 27 4.37 -6.04 13.72
N ASP A 28 3.83 -5.61 14.86
CA ASP A 28 2.90 -4.48 14.88
C ASP A 28 3.59 -3.20 14.40
N SER A 29 4.86 -3.00 14.77
CA SER A 29 5.60 -1.78 14.42
C SER A 29 5.73 -1.56 12.90
N ILE A 30 6.03 -2.60 12.12
CA ILE A 30 6.18 -2.50 10.66
C ILE A 30 4.84 -2.33 9.94
N VAL A 31 3.76 -2.93 10.44
CA VAL A 31 2.42 -2.68 9.91
C VAL A 31 2.03 -1.22 10.17
N GLN A 32 2.32 -0.67 11.35
CA GLN A 32 2.07 0.74 11.64
C GLN A 32 2.89 1.68 10.75
N GLN A 33 4.14 1.30 10.40
CA GLN A 33 4.98 2.04 9.44
C GLN A 33 4.27 2.23 8.11
N VAL A 34 3.72 1.15 7.54
CA VAL A 34 2.99 1.22 6.26
C VAL A 34 1.66 1.95 6.41
N LYS A 35 0.88 1.64 7.46
CA LYS A 35 -0.44 2.26 7.70
C LYS A 35 -0.39 3.78 7.71
N TYR A 36 0.59 4.35 8.41
CA TYR A 36 0.70 5.80 8.61
C TYR A 36 1.62 6.50 7.61
N ALA A 37 2.27 5.76 6.71
CA ALA A 37 3.04 6.35 5.64
C ALA A 37 2.13 6.99 4.60
N LYS A 38 2.71 7.94 3.87
CA LYS A 38 2.09 8.63 2.76
C LYS A 38 2.82 8.23 1.49
N LEU A 39 2.07 7.84 0.47
CA LEU A 39 2.67 7.46 -0.81
C LEU A 39 3.06 8.72 -1.57
N GLY A 40 4.18 8.69 -2.29
CA GLY A 40 4.54 9.80 -3.18
C GLY A 40 3.46 10.18 -4.20
N SER A 41 2.62 9.20 -4.59
CA SER A 41 1.46 9.38 -5.47
C SER A 41 0.22 9.95 -4.78
N CYS A 42 0.15 9.91 -3.45
CA CYS A 42 -0.96 10.41 -2.63
C CYS A 42 -0.43 11.03 -1.32
N PRO A 43 0.28 12.18 -1.39
CA PRO A 43 0.91 12.79 -0.22
C PRO A 43 -0.08 13.35 0.81
N GLU A 44 -1.36 13.47 0.46
CA GLU A 44 -2.40 14.03 1.29
C GLU A 44 -3.03 13.01 2.26
N LYS A 45 -2.96 11.71 1.95
CA LYS A 45 -3.53 10.62 2.77
C LYS A 45 -2.51 9.59 3.19
N THR A 46 -2.78 8.96 4.33
CA THR A 46 -2.09 7.75 4.77
C THR A 46 -2.60 6.51 4.01
N VAL A 47 -1.79 5.44 3.94
CA VAL A 47 -2.22 4.19 3.31
C VAL A 47 -3.45 3.60 4.03
N ASP A 48 -3.54 3.74 5.36
CA ASP A 48 -4.70 3.27 6.13
C ASP A 48 -5.99 4.06 5.80
N GLU A 49 -5.91 5.38 5.60
CA GLU A 49 -7.05 6.18 5.14
C GLU A 49 -7.50 5.77 3.73
N MET A 50 -6.55 5.54 2.82
CA MET A 50 -6.81 5.04 1.48
C MET A 50 -7.49 3.67 1.50
N ALA A 51 -6.98 2.75 2.33
CA ALA A 51 -7.54 1.40 2.50
C ALA A 51 -8.97 1.44 3.03
N LYS A 52 -9.22 2.17 4.12
CA LYS A 52 -10.55 2.29 4.75
C LYS A 52 -11.56 3.01 3.87
N GLY A 53 -11.12 3.94 3.03
CA GLY A 53 -12.00 4.67 2.11
C GLY A 53 -12.43 3.87 0.88
N PHE A 54 -11.69 2.82 0.52
CA PHE A 54 -11.89 2.11 -0.76
C PHE A 54 -12.19 0.62 -0.60
N MET A 55 -11.48 -0.07 0.29
CA MET A 55 -11.56 -1.52 0.44
C MET A 55 -12.65 -1.92 1.44
N GLY A 56 -13.33 -3.02 1.17
CA GLY A 56 -14.21 -3.68 2.11
C GLY A 56 -13.41 -4.51 3.12
N SER A 57 -13.63 -4.27 4.40
CA SER A 57 -13.00 -5.01 5.52
C SER A 57 -11.46 -5.11 5.41
N PRO A 58 -10.74 -3.98 5.26
CA PRO A 58 -9.28 -4.02 5.11
C PRO A 58 -8.62 -4.65 6.33
N SER A 59 -7.67 -5.55 6.09
CA SER A 59 -6.89 -6.26 7.09
C SER A 59 -5.40 -6.23 6.75
N TRP A 60 -4.57 -6.41 7.76
CA TRP A 60 -3.13 -6.20 7.66
C TRP A 60 -2.39 -7.39 8.24
N SER A 61 -1.35 -7.84 7.55
CA SER A 61 -0.42 -8.85 8.05
C SER A 61 1.01 -8.48 7.66
N SER A 62 1.97 -9.08 8.35
CA SER A 62 3.38 -8.94 8.02
C SER A 62 4.09 -10.29 8.07
N GLY A 63 5.25 -10.38 7.44
CA GLY A 63 6.05 -11.59 7.44
C GLY A 63 7.45 -11.36 6.89
N LYS A 64 8.20 -12.45 6.77
CA LYS A 64 9.51 -12.48 6.12
C LYS A 64 9.48 -13.46 4.94
N SER A 65 10.04 -13.06 3.80
CA SER A 65 10.24 -13.95 2.66
C SER A 65 11.36 -14.97 2.94
N GLU A 66 11.46 -16.00 2.11
CA GLU A 66 12.55 -16.99 2.17
C GLU A 66 13.93 -16.32 2.04
N ASP A 67 14.00 -15.25 1.24
CA ASP A 67 15.20 -14.43 1.05
C ASP A 67 15.49 -13.46 2.23
N GLY A 68 14.66 -13.49 3.28
CA GLY A 68 14.84 -12.71 4.51
C GLY A 68 14.23 -11.30 4.47
N ASN A 69 13.55 -10.91 3.39
CA ASN A 69 12.96 -9.58 3.28
C ASN A 69 11.66 -9.47 4.09
N THR A 70 11.53 -8.39 4.85
CA THR A 70 10.30 -8.07 5.58
C THR A 70 9.25 -7.51 4.63
N PHE A 71 8.03 -8.04 4.68
CA PHE A 71 6.90 -7.55 3.89
C PHE A 71 5.67 -7.29 4.76
N VAL A 72 4.79 -6.43 4.25
CA VAL A 72 3.46 -6.15 4.80
C VAL A 72 2.43 -6.34 3.70
N ASN A 73 1.36 -7.06 4.00
CA ASN A 73 0.21 -7.22 3.13
C ASN A 73 -0.96 -6.39 3.66
N LEU A 74 -1.62 -5.67 2.75
CA LEU A 74 -2.93 -5.10 2.92
C LEU A 74 -3.92 -5.92 2.09
N GLU A 75 -4.86 -6.58 2.76
CA GLU A 75 -5.90 -7.38 2.12
C GLU A 75 -7.29 -6.75 2.32
N GLY A 76 -8.15 -6.84 1.32
CA GLY A 76 -9.56 -6.48 1.45
C GLY A 76 -10.33 -6.64 0.15
N ASP A 77 -11.64 -6.54 0.24
CA ASP A 77 -12.54 -6.67 -0.89
C ASP A 77 -12.56 -5.40 -1.75
N ILE A 78 -12.54 -5.52 -3.07
CA ILE A 78 -12.76 -4.39 -4.00
C ILE A 78 -13.76 -4.74 -5.11
N SER A 79 -14.28 -3.71 -5.78
CA SER A 79 -15.02 -3.87 -7.04
C SER A 79 -14.07 -3.67 -8.22
N PHE A 80 -13.85 -4.73 -9.01
CA PHE A 80 -13.06 -4.71 -10.22
C PHE A 80 -13.91 -5.18 -11.41
N MET A 81 -14.11 -4.31 -12.40
CA MET A 81 -15.01 -4.57 -13.54
C MET A 81 -16.41 -5.06 -13.08
N GLU A 82 -16.99 -4.37 -12.11
CA GLU A 82 -18.31 -4.67 -11.51
C GLU A 82 -18.40 -6.02 -10.77
N LYS A 83 -17.26 -6.69 -10.57
CA LYS A 83 -17.17 -7.93 -9.81
C LYS A 83 -16.43 -7.70 -8.50
N LYS A 84 -16.93 -8.32 -7.44
CA LYS A 84 -16.24 -8.36 -6.15
C LYS A 84 -15.05 -9.32 -6.24
N VAL A 85 -13.86 -8.86 -5.85
CA VAL A 85 -12.63 -9.66 -5.77
C VAL A 85 -11.92 -9.39 -4.44
N SER A 86 -11.19 -10.37 -3.89
CA SER A 86 -10.24 -10.14 -2.81
C SER A 86 -8.95 -9.59 -3.41
N ALA A 87 -8.49 -8.45 -2.92
CA ALA A 87 -7.26 -7.81 -3.35
C ALA A 87 -6.21 -7.86 -2.24
N VAL A 88 -4.98 -8.24 -2.59
CA VAL A 88 -3.81 -8.21 -1.71
C VAL A 88 -2.77 -7.28 -2.31
N ILE A 89 -2.46 -6.18 -1.61
CA ILE A 89 -1.36 -5.27 -1.94
C ILE A 89 -0.19 -5.59 -1.01
N GLN A 90 0.96 -5.94 -1.57
CA GLN A 90 2.16 -6.21 -0.82
C GLN A 90 3.15 -5.06 -0.91
N PHE A 91 3.73 -4.71 0.24
CA PHE A 91 4.83 -3.78 0.40
C PHE A 91 6.05 -4.53 0.95
N ILE A 92 7.23 -4.19 0.47
CA ILE A 92 8.51 -4.75 0.92
C ILE A 92 9.40 -3.64 1.48
N PHE A 93 10.01 -3.89 2.63
CA PHE A 93 10.95 -2.97 3.26
C PHE A 93 12.34 -3.07 2.63
N ASN A 94 12.99 -1.91 2.51
CA ASN A 94 14.41 -1.80 2.18
C ASN A 94 15.23 -1.72 3.48
N ASP A 95 16.55 -1.78 3.37
CA ASP A 95 17.46 -1.70 4.52
C ASP A 95 17.50 -0.31 5.21
N ASP A 96 16.93 0.72 4.58
CA ASP A 96 16.98 2.13 5.00
C ASP A 96 15.67 2.65 5.61
N ASP A 97 14.88 1.77 6.26
CA ASP A 97 13.57 2.05 6.86
C ASP A 97 12.52 2.62 5.88
N THR A 98 12.80 2.57 4.57
CA THR A 98 11.82 2.84 3.52
C THR A 98 11.15 1.56 3.06
N PHE A 99 9.97 1.68 2.46
CA PHE A 99 9.33 0.55 1.79
C PHE A 99 8.85 0.96 0.40
N LYS A 100 8.61 -0.06 -0.42
CA LYS A 100 8.06 0.09 -1.77
C LYS A 100 6.94 -0.92 -2.00
N TYR A 101 6.05 -0.61 -2.93
CA TYR A 101 5.17 -1.60 -3.53
C TYR A 101 5.98 -2.78 -4.10
N ASN A 102 5.49 -3.99 -3.88
CA ASN A 102 6.06 -5.22 -4.40
C ASN A 102 5.12 -5.94 -5.37
N ALA A 103 3.88 -6.20 -4.96
CA ALA A 103 2.95 -7.02 -5.72
C ALA A 103 1.49 -6.62 -5.47
N LEU A 104 0.63 -6.94 -6.44
CA LEU A 104 -0.82 -6.87 -6.34
C LEU A 104 -1.39 -8.20 -6.83
N GLU A 105 -2.31 -8.77 -6.07
CA GLU A 105 -3.06 -9.97 -6.47
C GLU A 105 -4.56 -9.74 -6.36
N PHE A 106 -5.31 -10.30 -7.31
CA PHE A 106 -6.78 -10.41 -7.23
C PHE A 106 -7.16 -11.88 -7.20
N ASN A 107 -7.80 -12.34 -6.12
CA ASN A 107 -8.10 -13.74 -5.88
C ASN A 107 -6.88 -14.65 -6.12
N GLU A 108 -5.74 -14.30 -5.53
CA GLU A 108 -4.46 -15.02 -5.67
C GLU A 108 -3.85 -14.99 -7.09
N ILE A 109 -4.40 -14.19 -8.00
CA ILE A 109 -3.86 -14.02 -9.37
C ILE A 109 -3.06 -12.71 -9.43
N PRO A 110 -1.74 -12.77 -9.69
CA PRO A 110 -0.90 -11.59 -9.84
C PRO A 110 -1.41 -10.63 -10.92
N GLN A 111 -1.39 -9.34 -10.58
CA GLN A 111 -1.74 -8.24 -11.46
C GLN A 111 -0.49 -7.47 -11.88
N ASN A 112 -0.55 -6.83 -13.05
CA ASN A 112 0.55 -6.01 -13.53
C ASN A 112 0.56 -4.62 -12.86
N ASN A 113 1.69 -3.92 -13.01
CA ASN A 113 1.91 -2.60 -12.41
C ASN A 113 0.92 -1.52 -12.87
N LEU A 114 0.30 -1.65 -14.06
CA LEU A 114 -0.71 -0.70 -14.52
C LEU A 114 -1.99 -0.82 -13.69
N ILE A 115 -2.42 -2.04 -13.42
CA ILE A 115 -3.58 -2.31 -12.55
C ILE A 115 -3.29 -1.85 -11.12
N ALA A 116 -2.09 -2.13 -10.61
CA ALA A 116 -1.66 -1.66 -9.29
C ALA A 116 -1.65 -0.14 -9.16
N SER A 117 -1.09 0.55 -10.15
CA SER A 117 -1.07 2.02 -10.16
C SER A 117 -2.49 2.60 -10.19
N SER A 118 -3.36 2.05 -11.04
CA SER A 118 -4.76 2.49 -11.12
C SER A 118 -5.53 2.22 -9.83
N LEU A 119 -5.27 1.10 -9.14
CA LEU A 119 -5.89 0.81 -7.85
C LEU A 119 -5.45 1.82 -6.80
N LEU A 120 -4.16 2.08 -6.63
CA LEU A 120 -3.64 3.04 -5.65
C LEU A 120 -4.15 4.47 -5.91
N GLU A 121 -4.24 4.87 -7.19
CA GLU A 121 -4.83 6.16 -7.58
C GLU A 121 -6.31 6.24 -7.18
N LYS A 122 -7.11 5.21 -7.49
CA LYS A 122 -8.52 5.15 -7.10
C LYS A 122 -8.73 5.13 -5.59
N MET A 123 -7.87 4.43 -4.86
CA MET A 123 -7.92 4.42 -3.39
C MET A 123 -7.64 5.82 -2.82
N CYS A 124 -6.71 6.56 -3.41
CA CYS A 124 -6.45 7.95 -3.05
C CYS A 124 -7.66 8.84 -3.35
N ASP A 125 -8.23 8.74 -4.55
CA ASP A 125 -9.35 9.56 -4.98
C ASP A 125 -10.64 9.31 -4.19
N ALA A 126 -10.90 8.07 -3.76
CA ALA A 126 -12.07 7.73 -2.95
C ALA A 126 -12.11 8.41 -1.58
N THR A 127 -11.02 9.04 -1.16
CA THR A 127 -10.91 9.77 0.11
C THR A 127 -10.97 11.29 -0.06
N LYS A 128 -11.14 11.79 -1.29
CA LYS A 128 -11.34 13.21 -1.60
C LYS A 128 -12.84 13.49 -1.48
N GLU A 129 -13.22 14.33 -0.52
CA GLU A 129 -14.58 14.90 -0.42
C GLU A 129 -14.85 15.89 -1.57
#